data_AF-A0A172UWB3-F1
#
_entry.id   AF-A0A172UWB3-F1
#
_cell.length_a   1.000
_cell.length_b   1.000
_cell.length_c   1.000
_cell.angle_alpha   90.00
_cell.angle_beta   90.00
_cell.angle_gamma   90.00
#
_symmetry.space_group_name_H-M   'P 1'
#
loop_
_entity.id
_entity.type
_entity.pdbx_description
1 polymer ?
#
loop_
_entity_poly.entity_id
_entity_poly.type
_entity_poly.pdbx_seq_one_letter_code
_entity_poly.pdbx_strand_id
1 'polypeptide(L)'
;MLLRRQLRPDNGTAALSRYGDDVWRLDQGIFEENAKSITVNFTSLPSPWRDTAKRYLWVLINAEPPAQLRRMRPARLSLQGIRMLWFPLRKFFQWLHAHRVTSLSAVSPDLLDGYLAFLTGSGDPLTQVYSCIGEVRRLWGYRMVLPEAMRLPETPPWDGDCTGVLLGKVRPSAENRTPRIDEHTMQPLLLWALRFVEEFADDIITAQHERVCCTIR
;
A
#
# COMPACT_ATOMS: atom_id res chain seq x y z
N MET A 1 -1.98 -6.61 19.21
CA MET A 1 -1.24 -6.06 18.05
C MET A 1 -2.04 -5.00 17.28
N LEU A 2 -3.36 -5.16 17.11
CA LEU A 2 -4.27 -4.23 16.41
C LEU A 2 -4.95 -3.23 17.36
N LEU A 3 -4.18 -2.35 18.02
CA LEU A 3 -4.70 -1.53 19.14
C LEU A 3 -5.62 -0.36 18.69
N ARG A 4 -5.50 0.10 17.44
CA ARG A 4 -6.21 1.27 16.89
C ARG A 4 -6.94 0.98 15.58
N ARG A 5 -7.47 -0.23 15.40
CA ARG A 5 -8.25 -0.62 14.22
C ARG A 5 -9.65 -1.04 14.65
N GLN A 6 -10.66 -0.72 13.85
CA GLN A 6 -11.99 -1.33 14.02
C GLN A 6 -11.85 -2.84 13.76
N LEU A 7 -12.37 -3.64 14.69
CA LEU A 7 -12.35 -5.09 14.64
C LEU A 7 -13.77 -5.58 14.33
N ARG A 8 -13.89 -6.74 13.67
CA ARG A 8 -15.19 -7.41 13.50
C ARG A 8 -15.76 -7.81 14.89
N PRO A 9 -17.04 -7.55 15.17
CA PRO A 9 -17.63 -7.77 16.50
C PRO A 9 -17.66 -9.25 16.94
N ASP A 10 -17.62 -10.20 16.01
CA ASP A 10 -17.86 -11.62 16.30
C ASP A 10 -16.63 -12.41 16.79
N ASN A 11 -15.44 -11.81 16.79
CA ASN A 11 -14.21 -12.51 17.18
C ASN A 11 -13.80 -12.16 18.61
N GLY A 12 -13.91 -13.15 19.51
CA GLY A 12 -13.35 -13.07 20.85
C GLY A 12 -11.88 -12.66 20.82
N THR A 13 -11.49 -11.75 21.70
CA THR A 13 -10.13 -11.19 21.84
C THR A 13 -9.02 -12.24 21.98
N ALA A 14 -9.36 -13.49 22.30
CA ALA A 14 -8.45 -14.64 22.36
C ALA A 14 -7.85 -15.05 21.00
N ALA A 15 -8.47 -14.71 19.88
CA ALA A 15 -7.96 -15.04 18.54
C ALA A 15 -6.96 -14.00 17.98
N LEU A 16 -6.77 -12.86 18.67
CA LEU A 16 -5.92 -11.76 18.21
C LEU A 16 -4.44 -12.10 18.37
N SER A 17 -3.66 -11.92 17.30
CA SER A 17 -2.20 -12.00 17.40
C SER A 17 -1.63 -10.96 18.36
N ARG A 18 -0.69 -11.40 19.19
CA ARG A 18 0.09 -10.58 20.12
C ARG A 18 1.36 -10.09 19.43
N TYR A 19 1.94 -9.01 19.95
CA TYR A 19 3.17 -8.45 19.38
C TYR A 19 4.32 -9.46 19.36
N GLY A 20 4.45 -10.29 20.40
CA GLY A 20 5.51 -11.29 20.51
C GLY A 20 5.40 -12.44 19.49
N ASP A 21 4.22 -12.71 18.94
CA ASP A 21 3.97 -13.87 18.09
C ASP A 21 4.84 -13.82 16.82
N ASP A 22 5.33 -14.98 16.38
CA ASP A 22 6.09 -15.11 15.14
C ASP A 22 5.22 -15.11 13.88
N VAL A 23 3.90 -15.24 14.07
CA VAL A 23 2.92 -15.20 13.00
C VAL A 23 1.80 -14.24 13.40
N TRP A 24 1.62 -13.19 12.60
CA TRP A 24 0.58 -12.18 12.81
C TRP A 24 -0.56 -12.40 11.84
N ARG A 25 -1.75 -12.72 12.38
CA ARG A 25 -3.00 -12.81 11.62
C ARG A 25 -3.69 -11.45 11.65
N LEU A 26 -3.82 -10.83 10.47
CA LEU A 26 -4.44 -9.53 10.25
C LEU A 26 -5.91 -9.67 9.78
N ASP A 27 -6.41 -10.89 9.66
CA ASP A 27 -7.73 -11.27 9.15
C ASP A 27 -8.87 -10.52 9.87
N GLN A 28 -8.70 -10.22 11.16
CA GLN A 28 -9.76 -9.71 12.03
C GLN A 28 -10.15 -8.25 11.79
N GLY A 29 -9.39 -7.51 10.97
CA GLY A 29 -9.73 -6.15 10.55
C GLY A 29 -10.32 -6.07 9.14
N ILE A 30 -10.75 -7.20 8.56
CA ILE A 30 -11.36 -7.29 7.23
C ILE A 30 -12.81 -7.74 7.42
N PHE A 31 -13.75 -6.95 6.92
CA PHE A 31 -15.19 -7.17 7.13
C PHE A 31 -15.86 -8.05 6.06
N GLU A 32 -15.12 -8.47 5.03
CA GLU A 32 -15.65 -9.30 3.94
C GLU A 32 -15.59 -10.80 4.28
N GLU A 33 -16.70 -11.53 4.10
CA GLU A 33 -16.82 -12.97 4.42
C GLU A 33 -15.96 -13.89 3.53
N ASN A 34 -15.57 -13.42 2.34
CA ASN A 34 -14.70 -14.15 1.39
C ASN A 34 -13.23 -13.70 1.43
N ALA A 35 -12.83 -12.89 2.42
CA ALA A 35 -11.47 -12.37 2.49
C ALA A 35 -10.45 -13.48 2.77
N LYS A 36 -9.46 -13.63 1.87
CA LYS A 36 -8.30 -14.53 2.10
C LYS A 36 -7.59 -14.11 3.39
N SER A 37 -7.22 -15.09 4.23
CA SER A 37 -6.49 -14.81 5.47
C SER A 37 -5.22 -13.99 5.18
N ILE A 38 -5.09 -12.86 5.84
CA ILE A 38 -3.94 -11.95 5.79
C ILE A 38 -2.99 -12.29 6.94
N THR A 39 -2.05 -13.20 6.71
CA THR A 39 -1.00 -13.57 7.68
C THR A 39 0.39 -13.06 7.28
N VAL A 40 1.14 -12.52 8.26
CA VAL A 40 2.57 -12.20 8.15
C VAL A 40 3.37 -13.19 9.00
N ASN A 41 4.30 -13.92 8.39
CA ASN A 41 5.11 -14.93 9.08
C ASN A 41 6.58 -14.48 9.20
N PHE A 42 6.99 -14.08 10.40
CA PHE A 42 8.32 -13.57 10.72
C PHE A 42 9.40 -14.66 10.77
N THR A 43 9.04 -15.94 10.83
CA THR A 43 10.06 -17.02 10.85
C THR A 43 10.86 -17.08 9.55
N SER A 44 10.30 -16.54 8.44
CA SER A 44 10.97 -16.38 7.15
C SER A 44 12.07 -15.31 7.12
N LEU A 45 12.22 -14.53 8.21
CA LEU A 45 13.33 -13.60 8.41
C LEU A 45 14.43 -14.23 9.28
N PRO A 46 15.70 -13.88 9.03
CA PRO A 46 16.79 -14.18 9.94
C PRO A 46 16.51 -13.60 11.34
N SER A 47 16.87 -14.37 12.38
CA SER A 47 16.55 -14.05 13.79
C SER A 47 16.84 -12.59 14.20
N PRO A 48 17.99 -11.99 13.85
CA PRO A 48 18.31 -10.61 14.25
C PRO A 48 17.33 -9.55 13.73
N TRP A 49 16.64 -9.83 12.61
CA TRP A 49 15.76 -8.87 11.95
C TRP A 49 14.29 -9.01 12.35
N ARG A 50 13.92 -10.07 13.08
CA ARG A 50 12.51 -10.35 13.41
C ARG A 50 11.89 -9.26 14.27
N ASP A 51 12.56 -8.85 15.35
CA ASP A 51 12.02 -7.79 16.23
C ASP A 51 11.94 -6.44 15.51
N THR A 52 12.98 -6.07 14.75
CA THR A 52 12.98 -4.85 13.93
C THR A 52 11.81 -4.83 12.95
N ALA A 53 11.55 -5.94 12.26
CA ALA A 53 10.43 -6.06 11.33
C ALA A 53 9.07 -6.00 12.05
N LYS A 54 8.91 -6.69 13.20
CA LYS A 54 7.70 -6.62 14.04
C LYS A 54 7.45 -5.18 14.47
N ARG A 55 8.46 -4.49 14.99
CA ARG A 55 8.34 -3.11 15.48
C ARG A 55 7.96 -2.14 14.38
N TYR A 56 8.60 -2.24 13.21
CA TYR A 56 8.27 -1.43 12.05
C TYR A 56 6.83 -1.67 11.57
N LEU A 57 6.41 -2.92 11.41
CA LEU A 57 5.04 -3.23 11.00
C LEU A 57 4.01 -2.79 12.06
N TRP A 58 4.32 -2.91 13.34
CA TRP A 58 3.46 -2.41 14.41
C TRP A 58 3.23 -0.90 14.31
N VAL A 59 4.28 -0.12 14.00
CA VAL A 59 4.18 1.32 13.75
C VAL A 59 3.30 1.58 12.53
N LEU A 60 3.50 0.88 11.40
CA LEU A 60 2.64 1.04 10.22
C LEU A 60 1.15 0.72 10.48
N ILE A 61 0.87 -0.21 11.40
CA ILE A 61 -0.49 -0.60 11.74
C ILE A 61 -1.18 0.43 12.64
N ASN A 62 -0.45 0.98 13.63
CA ASN A 62 -1.02 1.70 14.76
C ASN A 62 -0.73 3.21 14.77
N ALA A 63 0.34 3.67 14.13
CA ALA A 63 0.72 5.07 14.08
C ALA A 63 0.11 5.77 12.86
N GLU A 64 -0.06 7.09 12.96
CA GLU A 64 -0.31 7.91 11.79
C GLU A 64 0.96 8.04 10.94
N PRO A 65 0.84 8.17 9.61
CA PRO A 65 2.00 8.43 8.79
C PRO A 65 2.68 9.74 9.22
N PRO A 66 4.02 9.81 9.21
CA PRO A 66 4.75 11.07 9.39
C PRO A 66 4.23 12.17 8.47
N ALA A 67 4.28 13.43 8.93
CA ALA A 67 3.69 14.56 8.23
C ALA A 67 4.14 14.71 6.77
N GLN A 68 5.42 14.42 6.51
CA GLN A 68 6.03 14.42 5.18
C GLN A 68 5.36 13.39 4.25
N LEU A 69 5.06 12.20 4.76
CA LEU A 69 4.38 11.14 4.00
C LEU A 69 2.88 11.40 3.84
N ARG A 70 2.22 12.06 4.81
CA ARG A 70 0.79 12.40 4.70
C ARG A 70 0.49 13.33 3.52
N ARG A 71 1.42 14.23 3.17
CA ARG A 71 1.28 15.11 1.99
C ARG A 71 1.24 14.33 0.67
N MET A 72 1.89 13.16 0.62
CA MET A 72 1.96 12.31 -0.57
C MET A 72 0.92 11.18 -0.55
N ARG A 73 0.58 10.65 0.63
CA ARG A 73 -0.43 9.61 0.83
C ARG A 73 -1.23 9.92 2.10
N PRO A 74 -2.43 10.51 1.99
CA PRO A 74 -3.15 11.07 3.13
C PRO A 74 -3.71 10.01 4.09
N ALA A 75 -3.86 8.76 3.66
CA ALA A 75 -4.50 7.71 4.44
C ALA A 75 -3.51 6.70 5.04
N ARG A 76 -3.81 6.26 6.28
CA ARG A 76 -3.21 5.08 6.91
C ARG A 76 -3.38 3.86 5.98
N LEU A 77 -2.35 3.03 5.85
CA LEU A 77 -2.42 1.84 4.99
C LEU A 77 -3.53 0.89 5.46
N SER A 78 -4.24 0.25 4.52
CA SER A 78 -5.10 -0.88 4.85
C SER A 78 -4.26 -2.08 5.31
N LEU A 79 -4.86 -3.04 6.02
CA LEU A 79 -4.16 -4.27 6.43
C LEU A 79 -3.67 -5.08 5.21
N GLN A 80 -4.44 -5.08 4.13
CA GLN A 80 -4.03 -5.63 2.83
C GLN A 80 -2.84 -4.87 2.24
N GLY A 81 -2.83 -3.55 2.35
CA GLY A 81 -1.67 -2.72 1.98
C GLY A 81 -0.42 -3.16 2.73
N ILE A 82 -0.51 -3.31 4.06
CA ILE A 82 0.60 -3.73 4.92
C ILE A 82 1.09 -5.13 4.56
N ARG A 83 0.18 -6.06 4.25
CA ARG A 83 0.53 -7.40 3.77
C ARG A 83 1.35 -7.37 2.48
N MET A 84 0.97 -6.52 1.53
CA MET A 84 1.71 -6.38 0.27
C MET A 84 3.14 -5.86 0.49
N LEU A 85 3.39 -5.12 1.57
CA LEU A 85 4.73 -4.66 1.94
C LEU A 85 5.60 -5.76 2.54
N TRP A 86 5.02 -6.90 2.93
CA TRP A 86 5.78 -7.98 3.56
C TRP A 86 6.88 -8.55 2.64
N PHE A 87 6.54 -8.78 1.37
CA PHE A 87 7.52 -9.27 0.40
C PHE A 87 8.72 -8.32 0.23
N PRO A 88 8.54 -7.03 -0.13
CA PRO A 88 9.67 -6.11 -0.33
C PRO A 88 10.47 -5.88 0.95
N LEU A 89 9.80 -5.80 2.11
CA LEU A 89 10.47 -5.67 3.41
C LEU A 89 11.36 -6.88 3.71
N ARG A 90 10.83 -8.09 3.49
CA ARG A 90 11.58 -9.33 3.71
C ARG A 90 12.80 -9.42 2.79
N LYS A 91 12.64 -9.07 1.51
CA LYS A 91 13.75 -9.08 0.54
C LYS A 91 14.87 -8.12 0.96
N PHE A 92 14.52 -6.94 1.48
CA PHE A 92 15.50 -5.99 1.99
C PHE A 92 16.23 -6.50 3.24
N PHE A 93 15.52 -7.02 4.25
CA PHE A 93 16.20 -7.56 5.44
C PHE A 93 17.07 -8.79 5.13
N GLN A 94 16.67 -9.63 4.17
CA GLN A 94 17.51 -10.72 3.69
C GLN A 94 18.80 -10.20 3.03
N TRP A 95 18.71 -9.14 2.24
CA TRP A 95 19.88 -8.46 1.67
C TRP A 95 20.82 -7.93 2.74
N LEU A 96 20.28 -7.21 3.74
CA LEU A 96 21.07 -6.68 4.87
C LEU A 96 21.76 -7.80 5.65
N HIS A 97 21.06 -8.90 5.89
CA HIS A 97 21.62 -10.07 6.56
C HIS A 97 22.76 -10.71 5.77
N ALA A 98 22.60 -10.87 4.44
CA ALA A 98 23.64 -11.41 3.57
C ALA A 98 24.91 -10.55 3.58
N HIS A 99 24.77 -9.24 3.78
CA HIS A 99 25.88 -8.27 3.88
C HIS A 99 26.36 -8.06 5.33
N ARG A 100 25.94 -8.91 6.26
CA ARG A 100 26.35 -8.88 7.68
C ARG A 100 26.09 -7.54 8.39
N VAL A 101 25.08 -6.80 7.93
CA VAL A 101 24.62 -5.60 8.62
C VAL A 101 23.97 -5.98 9.95
N THR A 102 24.35 -5.28 11.02
CA THR A 102 23.90 -5.58 12.39
C THR A 102 22.78 -4.66 12.87
N SER A 103 22.62 -3.47 12.27
CA SER A 103 21.57 -2.51 12.58
C SER A 103 21.15 -1.71 11.35
N LEU A 104 19.95 -1.13 11.35
CA LEU A 104 19.51 -0.25 10.26
C LEU A 104 20.36 1.03 10.18
N SER A 105 20.92 1.48 11.30
CA SER A 105 21.78 2.67 11.35
C SER A 105 23.13 2.48 10.65
N ALA A 106 23.57 1.25 10.46
CA ALA A 106 24.83 0.90 9.79
C ALA A 106 24.68 0.74 8.26
N VAL A 107 23.50 0.97 7.70
CA VAL A 107 23.28 0.89 6.25
C VAL A 107 24.01 2.06 5.58
N SER A 108 24.93 1.78 4.65
CA SER A 108 25.63 2.82 3.89
C SER A 108 24.94 3.11 2.54
N PRO A 109 25.20 4.28 1.94
CA PRO A 109 24.79 4.57 0.55
C PRO A 109 25.25 3.49 -0.44
N ASP A 110 26.52 3.08 -0.37
CA ASP A 110 27.08 2.03 -1.24
C ASP A 110 26.32 0.70 -1.13
N LEU A 111 25.83 0.36 0.06
CA LEU A 111 25.03 -0.85 0.27
C LEU A 111 23.63 -0.72 -0.36
N LEU A 112 23.05 0.49 -0.37
CA LEU A 112 21.78 0.76 -1.04
C LEU A 112 21.94 0.76 -2.56
N ASP A 113 23.07 1.22 -3.09
CA ASP A 113 23.40 1.12 -4.51
C ASP A 113 23.61 -0.34 -4.92
N GLY A 114 24.33 -1.11 -4.09
CA GLY A 114 24.45 -2.55 -4.26
C GLY A 114 23.09 -3.26 -4.22
N TYR A 115 22.18 -2.84 -3.33
CA TYR A 115 20.81 -3.38 -3.29
C TYR A 115 20.04 -3.04 -4.56
N LEU A 116 20.17 -1.81 -5.07
CA LEU A 116 19.51 -1.41 -6.31
C LEU A 116 20.02 -2.25 -7.49
N ALA A 117 21.34 -2.43 -7.61
CA ALA A 117 21.94 -3.29 -8.64
C ALA A 117 21.48 -4.76 -8.50
N PHE A 118 21.38 -5.27 -7.28
CA PHE A 118 20.84 -6.61 -7.02
C PHE A 118 19.37 -6.73 -7.48
N LEU A 119 18.54 -5.72 -7.20
CA LEU A 119 17.14 -5.73 -7.61
C LEU A 119 17.00 -5.70 -9.15
N THR A 120 17.76 -4.85 -9.83
CA THR A 120 17.72 -4.74 -11.29
C THR A 120 18.31 -5.96 -12.00
N GLY A 121 19.32 -6.60 -11.41
CA GLY A 121 19.94 -7.83 -11.91
C GLY A 121 19.14 -9.11 -11.62
N SER A 122 18.14 -9.07 -10.73
CA SER A 122 17.41 -10.28 -10.31
C SER A 122 16.44 -10.86 -11.34
N GLY A 123 16.13 -10.13 -12.41
CA GLY A 123 15.11 -10.53 -13.41
C GLY A 123 13.67 -10.40 -12.92
N ASP A 124 13.45 -9.83 -11.73
CA ASP A 124 12.12 -9.58 -11.19
C ASP A 124 11.29 -8.64 -12.08
N PRO A 125 9.94 -8.77 -12.08
CA PRO A 125 9.06 -7.82 -12.73
C PRO A 125 9.32 -6.39 -12.25
N LEU A 126 9.29 -5.41 -13.17
CA LEU A 126 9.53 -4.01 -12.85
C LEU A 126 8.61 -3.52 -11.71
N THR A 127 7.37 -3.98 -11.67
CA THR A 127 6.43 -3.65 -10.59
C THR A 127 6.95 -4.05 -9.21
N GLN A 128 7.59 -5.21 -9.10
CA GLN A 128 8.17 -5.74 -7.86
C GLN A 128 9.44 -4.99 -7.45
N VAL A 129 10.32 -4.67 -8.40
CA VAL A 129 11.51 -3.84 -8.16
C VAL A 129 11.09 -2.48 -7.60
N TYR A 130 10.09 -1.84 -8.22
CA TYR A 130 9.50 -0.60 -7.73
C TYR A 130 8.98 -0.70 -6.30
N SER A 131 8.28 -1.79 -5.96
CA SER A 131 7.78 -2.03 -4.60
C SER A 131 8.91 -2.19 -3.59
N CYS A 132 10.01 -2.84 -3.96
CA CYS A 132 11.18 -3.01 -3.10
C CYS A 132 11.87 -1.67 -2.81
N ILE A 133 12.12 -0.86 -3.84
CA ILE A 133 12.71 0.48 -3.68
C ILE A 133 11.78 1.38 -2.86
N GLY A 134 10.48 1.35 -3.18
CA GLY A 134 9.48 2.14 -2.47
C GLY A 134 9.38 1.79 -0.98
N GLU A 135 9.61 0.53 -0.61
CA GLU A 135 9.56 0.10 0.79
C GLU A 135 10.80 0.56 1.59
N VAL A 136 11.99 0.57 0.99
CA VAL A 136 13.18 1.15 1.63
C VAL A 136 12.97 2.64 1.91
N ARG A 137 12.41 3.38 0.94
CA ARG A 137 12.07 4.80 1.14
C ARG A 137 10.98 5.00 2.19
N ARG A 138 9.97 4.13 2.23
CA ARG A 138 8.94 4.16 3.28
C ARG A 138 9.59 3.98 4.65
N LEU A 139 10.41 2.94 4.81
CA LEU A 139 11.13 2.66 6.06
C LEU A 139 11.93 3.89 6.51
N TRP A 140 12.66 4.53 5.59
CA TRP A 140 13.38 5.77 5.88
C TRP A 140 12.44 6.91 6.30
N GLY A 141 11.31 7.08 5.62
CA GLY A 141 10.31 8.11 5.98
C GLY A 141 9.73 7.94 7.39
N TYR A 142 9.74 6.73 7.95
CA TYR A 142 9.33 6.45 9.33
C TYR A 142 10.48 6.57 10.36
N ARG A 143 11.70 6.97 9.97
CA ARG A 143 12.89 6.99 10.85
C ARG A 143 12.65 7.73 12.17
N MET A 144 11.96 8.87 12.15
CA MET A 144 11.75 9.69 13.36
C MET A 144 10.79 9.05 14.37
N VAL A 145 9.94 8.13 13.92
CA VAL A 145 8.99 7.39 14.78
C VAL A 145 9.61 6.09 15.29
N LEU A 146 10.67 5.61 14.64
CA LEU A 146 11.40 4.42 15.03
C LEU A 146 12.45 4.72 16.12
N PRO A 147 12.77 3.73 16.98
CA PRO A 147 13.91 3.82 17.90
C PRO A 147 15.22 4.05 17.15
N GLU A 148 16.18 4.72 17.77
CA GLU A 148 17.45 5.12 17.14
C GLU A 148 18.21 3.97 16.46
N ALA A 149 18.32 2.82 17.13
CA ALA A 149 18.97 1.62 16.57
C ALA A 149 18.27 1.05 15.31
N MET A 150 17.03 1.44 15.05
CA MET A 150 16.22 1.01 13.91
C MET A 150 16.05 2.11 12.85
N ARG A 151 16.77 3.24 12.97
CA ARG A 151 16.73 4.31 11.98
C ARG A 151 17.72 4.02 10.89
N LEU A 152 17.27 4.11 9.64
CA LEU A 152 18.20 4.32 8.53
C LEU A 152 18.94 5.67 8.72
N PRO A 153 20.12 5.84 8.11
CA PRO A 153 20.88 7.09 8.17
C PRO A 153 20.04 8.31 7.79
N GLU A 154 20.54 9.49 8.17
CA GLU A 154 19.86 10.76 7.87
C GLU A 154 19.74 11.02 6.37
N THR A 155 20.76 10.68 5.58
CA THR A 155 20.73 10.80 4.12
C THR A 155 19.59 9.94 3.55
N PRO A 156 18.72 10.50 2.69
CA PRO A 156 17.67 9.74 2.05
C PRO A 156 18.25 8.63 1.16
N PRO A 157 17.57 7.48 1.03
CA PRO A 157 18.00 6.41 0.13
C PRO A 157 18.16 6.93 -1.30
N TRP A 158 19.32 6.67 -1.90
CA TRP A 158 19.71 7.12 -3.24
C TRP A 158 19.56 8.64 -3.43
N ASP A 159 20.02 9.40 -2.44
CA ASP A 159 19.99 10.88 -2.41
C ASP A 159 18.60 11.51 -2.62
N GLY A 160 17.54 10.71 -2.45
CA GLY A 160 16.17 11.16 -2.66
C GLY A 160 15.69 11.12 -4.11
N ASP A 161 16.48 10.57 -5.04
CA ASP A 161 16.06 10.37 -6.44
C ASP A 161 14.73 9.62 -6.51
N CYS A 162 13.94 9.88 -7.55
CA CYS A 162 12.68 9.16 -7.72
C CYS A 162 12.93 7.76 -8.31
N THR A 163 12.04 6.79 -8.05
CA THR A 163 12.21 5.41 -8.55
C THR A 163 12.33 5.33 -10.08
N GLY A 164 11.67 6.25 -10.80
CA GLY A 164 11.72 6.29 -12.26
C GLY A 164 13.10 6.65 -12.80
N VAL A 165 13.77 7.61 -12.16
CA VAL A 165 15.15 8.01 -12.47
C VAL A 165 16.10 6.86 -12.18
N LEU A 166 16.03 6.25 -10.99
CA LEU A 166 16.91 5.13 -10.61
C LEU A 166 16.84 3.93 -11.55
N LEU A 167 15.67 3.66 -12.12
CA LEU A 167 15.47 2.50 -12.98
C LEU A 167 15.62 2.83 -14.47
N GLY A 168 15.95 4.08 -14.82
CA GLY A 168 16.00 4.56 -16.20
C GLY A 168 14.68 4.35 -16.97
N LYS A 169 13.59 4.12 -16.24
CA LYS A 169 12.29 3.68 -16.74
C LYS A 169 11.24 4.29 -15.85
N VAL A 170 10.68 5.42 -16.29
CA VAL A 170 9.47 5.97 -15.68
C VAL A 170 8.39 4.91 -15.89
N ARG A 171 7.82 4.34 -14.80
CA ARG A 171 6.56 3.58 -14.91
C ARG A 171 5.65 4.46 -15.74
N PRO A 172 5.03 3.98 -16.84
CA PRO A 172 3.97 4.76 -17.45
C PRO A 172 2.99 5.04 -16.32
N SER A 173 2.91 6.31 -15.94
CA SER A 173 1.90 6.76 -15.01
C SER A 173 0.61 6.20 -15.60
N ALA A 174 -0.15 5.44 -14.82
CA ALA A 174 -1.56 5.26 -15.15
C ALA A 174 -2.29 6.59 -14.88
N GLU A 175 -1.69 7.71 -15.30
CA GLU A 175 -2.35 8.97 -15.48
C GLU A 175 -3.43 8.69 -16.49
N ASN A 176 -4.66 9.02 -16.10
CA ASN A 176 -5.86 8.83 -16.90
C ASN A 176 -5.56 9.00 -18.38
N ARG A 177 -5.46 7.88 -19.11
CA ARG A 177 -5.22 7.88 -20.56
C ARG A 177 -6.40 8.44 -21.33
N THR A 178 -7.54 8.58 -20.65
CA THR A 178 -8.71 9.30 -21.12
C THR A 178 -8.35 10.78 -21.23
N PRO A 179 -8.34 11.35 -22.45
CA PRO A 179 -8.21 12.80 -22.63
C PRO A 179 -9.24 13.51 -21.74
N ARG A 180 -8.83 14.61 -21.12
CA ARG A 180 -9.76 15.44 -20.36
C ARG A 180 -10.88 15.86 -21.31
N ILE A 181 -12.13 15.58 -20.94
CA ILE A 181 -13.28 16.06 -21.72
C ILE A 181 -13.23 17.59 -21.66
N ASP A 182 -13.31 18.21 -22.83
CA ASP A 182 -13.31 19.67 -22.94
C ASP A 182 -14.52 20.26 -22.20
N GLU A 183 -14.35 21.42 -21.56
CA GLU A 183 -15.40 22.07 -20.77
C GLU A 183 -16.66 22.34 -21.61
N HIS A 184 -16.48 22.74 -22.88
CA HIS A 184 -17.59 22.97 -23.80
C HIS A 184 -18.34 21.69 -24.19
N THR A 185 -17.76 20.53 -23.92
CA THR A 185 -18.43 19.22 -24.09
C THR A 185 -19.08 18.76 -22.78
N MET A 186 -18.44 19.01 -21.64
CA MET A 186 -18.91 18.57 -20.33
C MET A 186 -20.19 19.30 -19.90
N GLN A 187 -20.24 20.62 -20.10
CA GLN A 187 -21.37 21.45 -19.72
C GLN A 187 -22.70 21.03 -20.39
N PRO A 188 -22.79 20.84 -21.72
CA PRO A 188 -24.03 20.38 -22.35
C PRO A 188 -24.38 18.94 -21.95
N LEU A 189 -23.40 18.05 -21.77
CA LEU A 189 -23.68 16.67 -21.33
C LEU A 189 -24.33 16.64 -19.94
N LEU A 190 -23.82 17.43 -18.99
CA LEU A 190 -24.41 17.53 -17.65
C LEU A 190 -25.80 18.15 -17.69
N LEU A 191 -25.98 19.22 -18.48
CA LEU A 191 -27.28 19.86 -18.65
C LEU A 191 -28.32 18.88 -19.21
N TRP A 192 -27.97 18.14 -20.27
CA TRP A 192 -28.87 17.14 -20.86
C TRP A 192 -29.10 15.95 -19.96
N ALA A 193 -28.11 15.49 -19.20
CA ALA A 193 -28.30 14.44 -18.21
C ALA A 193 -29.29 14.86 -17.12
N LEU A 194 -29.19 16.10 -16.62
CA LEU A 194 -30.12 16.63 -15.64
C LEU A 194 -31.52 16.74 -16.23
N ARG A 195 -31.65 17.31 -17.43
CA ARG A 195 -32.92 17.44 -18.14
C ARG A 195 -33.57 16.09 -18.42
N PHE A 196 -32.77 15.07 -18.73
CA PHE A 196 -33.23 13.70 -18.94
C PHE A 196 -33.88 13.11 -17.69
N VAL A 197 -33.32 13.40 -16.51
CA VAL A 197 -33.86 12.93 -15.23
C VAL A 197 -35.04 13.79 -14.75
N GLU A 198 -34.96 15.11 -14.88
CA GLU A 198 -35.94 16.04 -14.32
C GLU A 198 -37.16 16.25 -15.22
N GLU A 199 -36.97 16.31 -16.54
CA GLU A 199 -38.05 16.64 -17.48
C GLU A 199 -38.56 15.42 -18.26
N PHE A 200 -37.71 14.43 -18.55
CA PHE A 200 -38.08 13.33 -19.46
C PHE A 200 -38.26 11.97 -18.79
N ALA A 201 -37.92 11.82 -17.51
CA ALA A 201 -37.96 10.53 -16.84
C ALA A 201 -39.38 9.95 -16.75
N ASP A 202 -40.36 10.76 -16.37
CA ASP A 202 -41.75 10.31 -16.18
C ASP A 202 -42.38 9.83 -17.50
N ASP A 203 -42.14 10.55 -18.60
CA ASP A 203 -42.62 10.17 -19.93
C ASP A 203 -41.99 8.85 -20.40
N ILE A 204 -40.68 8.68 -20.18
CA ILE A 204 -39.96 7.45 -20.54
C ILE A 204 -40.46 6.25 -19.73
N ILE A 205 -40.67 6.44 -18.42
CA ILE A 205 -41.18 5.40 -17.53
C ILE A 205 -42.62 5.02 -17.93
N THR A 206 -43.47 6.01 -18.22
CA THR A 206 -44.85 5.80 -18.65
C THR A 206 -44.91 5.04 -19.98
N ALA A 207 -44.14 5.47 -20.98
CA ALA A 207 -44.06 4.78 -22.27
C ALA A 207 -43.56 3.34 -22.13
N GLN A 208 -42.61 3.07 -21.23
CA GLN A 208 -42.14 1.72 -20.95
C GLN A 208 -43.23 0.86 -20.29
N HIS A 209 -44.01 1.42 -19.36
CA HIS A 209 -45.15 0.73 -18.74
C HIS A 209 -46.22 0.36 -19.78
N GLU A 210 -46.57 1.28 -20.67
CA GLU A 210 -47.53 1.03 -21.76
C GLU A 210 -47.03 -0.07 -22.71
N ARG A 211 -45.73 -0.05 -23.06
CA ARG A 211 -45.13 -1.07 -23.91
C ARG A 211 -45.22 -2.47 -23.29
N VAL A 212 -44.95 -2.59 -21.99
CA VAL A 212 -45.05 -3.86 -21.26
C VAL A 212 -46.51 -4.33 -21.18
N CYS A 213 -47.46 -3.43 -20.90
CA CYS A 213 -48.89 -3.76 -20.88
C CYS A 213 -49.42 -4.22 -22.25
N CYS A 214 -48.96 -3.62 -23.35
CA CYS A 214 -49.34 -4.01 -24.71
C CYS A 214 -48.69 -5.32 -25.19
N THR A 215 -47.65 -5.82 -24.51
CA THR A 215 -46.97 -7.09 -24.87
C THR A 215 -47.54 -8.31 -24.13
N ILE A 216 -48.42 -8.09 -23.14
CA ILE A 216 -49.07 -9.16 -22.33
C ILE A 216 -50.52 -9.42 -22.80
N ARG A 217 -50.92 -8.84 -23.94
CA ARG A 217 -52.23 -9.05 -24.58
C ARG A 217 -52.07 -9.86 -25.86
#